data_AF-A0A3D1E7Y7-F1
#
_entry.id   AF-A0A3D1E7Y7-F1
#
_cell.length_a   1.000
_cell.length_b   1.000
_cell.length_c   1.000
_cell.angle_alpha   90.00
_cell.angle_beta   90.00
_cell.angle_gamma   90.00
#
_symmetry.space_group_name_H-M   'P 1'
#
loop_
_entity.id
_entity.type
_entity.pdbx_description
1 polymer ?
#
loop_
_entity_poly.entity_id
_entity_poly.type
_entity_poly.pdbx_seq_one_letter_code
_entity_poly.pdbx_strand_id
1 'polypeptide(L)'
;TSLIEELELPLIDVLADMELAGISLNQQFLHQLSVELERDLKTLEQEIYQCAGSTFNIASPKQLGEILFEQLKLVDKPKKTKTGQYATSEEVLSYLAKDHEIVRKVLEYRGLAKLKSTYIDALPTQVDKKTNRIHTEYMQAVAATGRLSSNNPNLQNIPIRTERGREVRKAFVPKNDQYELMSADYSQIELRIIAALSE
;
A
#
# COMPACT_ATOMS: atom_id res chain seq x y z
N THR A 1 8.54 -35.00 -8.45
CA THR A 1 9.49 -34.30 -9.33
C THR A 1 8.79 -33.51 -10.42
N SER A 2 7.63 -33.96 -10.95
CA SER A 2 6.87 -33.24 -11.98
C SER A 2 6.66 -31.75 -11.72
N LEU A 3 6.26 -31.32 -10.51
CA LEU A 3 6.04 -29.89 -10.23
C LEU A 3 7.32 -29.03 -10.37
N ILE A 4 8.48 -29.59 -10.00
CA ILE A 4 9.76 -28.89 -10.16
C ILE A 4 10.12 -28.77 -11.63
N GLU A 5 9.95 -29.86 -12.38
CA GLU A 5 10.36 -29.96 -13.78
C GLU A 5 9.40 -29.23 -14.74
N GLU A 6 8.10 -29.24 -14.44
CA GLU A 6 7.03 -28.72 -15.32
C GLU A 6 6.60 -27.30 -14.98
N LEU A 7 6.83 -26.84 -13.74
CA LEU A 7 6.41 -25.51 -13.29
C LEU A 7 7.56 -24.70 -12.71
N GLU A 8 8.23 -25.17 -11.65
CA GLU A 8 9.17 -24.32 -10.90
C GLU A 8 10.39 -23.93 -11.73
N LEU A 9 11.03 -24.88 -12.41
CA LEU A 9 12.21 -24.61 -13.24
C LEU A 9 11.89 -23.77 -14.48
N PRO A 10 10.85 -24.09 -15.29
CA PRO A 10 10.49 -23.24 -16.43
C PRO A 10 10.05 -21.83 -16.03
N LEU A 11 9.45 -21.66 -14.84
CA LEU A 11 9.02 -20.35 -14.36
C LEU A 11 10.22 -19.42 -14.08
N ILE A 12 11.39 -19.94 -13.73
CA ILE A 12 12.59 -19.13 -13.46
C ILE A 12 12.95 -18.27 -14.68
N ASP A 13 12.93 -18.85 -15.88
CA ASP A 13 13.27 -18.12 -17.10
C ASP A 13 12.28 -16.98 -17.38
N VAL A 14 10.98 -17.24 -17.16
CA VAL A 14 9.91 -16.23 -17.29
C VAL A 14 10.10 -15.10 -16.28
N LEU A 15 10.39 -15.42 -15.02
CA LEU A 15 10.63 -14.42 -13.99
C LEU A 15 11.88 -13.59 -14.31
N ALA A 16 12.98 -14.22 -14.73
CA ALA A 16 14.20 -13.51 -15.12
C ALA A 16 13.93 -12.51 -16.26
N ASP A 17 13.18 -12.91 -17.29
CA ASP A 17 12.79 -12.01 -18.38
C ASP A 17 11.93 -10.84 -17.89
N MET A 18 10.98 -11.09 -16.97
CA MET A 18 10.15 -10.04 -16.38
C MET A 18 10.97 -9.05 -15.54
N GLU A 19 11.88 -9.55 -14.71
CA GLU A 19 12.76 -8.72 -13.88
C GLU A 19 13.69 -7.86 -14.74
N LEU A 20 14.32 -8.44 -15.76
CA LEU A 20 15.20 -7.73 -16.69
C LEU A 20 14.44 -6.70 -17.53
N ALA A 21 13.20 -7.00 -17.92
CA ALA A 21 12.37 -6.07 -18.68
C ALA A 21 11.95 -4.86 -17.84
N GLY A 22 11.58 -5.06 -16.57
CA GLY A 22 11.10 -4.01 -15.66
C GLY A 22 9.82 -3.31 -16.15
N ILE A 23 9.43 -2.21 -15.50
CA ILE A 23 8.26 -1.39 -15.85
C ILE A 23 8.58 0.12 -15.87
N SER A 24 8.03 0.87 -16.81
CA SER A 24 8.24 2.32 -16.90
C SER A 24 7.37 3.07 -15.90
N LEU A 25 7.93 4.15 -15.35
CA LEU A 25 7.27 5.01 -14.38
C LEU A 25 7.30 6.47 -14.85
N ASN A 26 6.13 7.13 -14.82
CA ASN A 26 6.02 8.56 -15.03
C ASN A 26 6.38 9.31 -13.73
N GLN A 27 7.67 9.62 -13.58
CA GLN A 27 8.22 10.32 -12.40
C GLN A 27 7.66 11.74 -12.24
N GLN A 28 7.41 12.45 -13.35
CA GLN A 28 6.87 13.81 -13.31
C GLN A 28 5.44 13.83 -12.77
N PHE A 29 4.62 12.88 -13.20
CA PHE A 29 3.26 12.71 -12.70
C PHE A 29 3.24 12.40 -11.19
N LEU A 30 4.11 11.50 -10.72
CA LEU A 30 4.23 11.24 -9.28
C LEU A 30 4.71 12.46 -8.49
N HIS A 31 5.62 13.25 -9.03
CA HIS A 31 6.06 14.47 -8.37
C HIS A 31 4.91 15.48 -8.19
N GLN A 32 4.09 15.67 -9.21
CA GLN A 32 2.89 16.52 -9.13
C GLN A 32 1.92 15.99 -8.07
N LEU A 33 1.65 14.69 -8.08
CA LEU A 33 0.79 14.03 -7.10
C LEU A 33 1.34 14.18 -5.66
N SER A 34 2.66 14.11 -5.48
CA SER A 34 3.30 14.33 -4.17
C SER A 34 2.99 15.71 -3.60
N VAL A 35 3.07 16.76 -4.45
CA VAL A 35 2.79 18.14 -4.06
C VAL A 35 1.32 18.34 -3.70
N GLU A 36 0.40 17.72 -4.43
CA GLU A 36 -1.03 17.76 -4.11
C GLU A 36 -1.32 17.09 -2.76
N LEU A 37 -0.83 15.87 -2.56
CA LEU A 37 -1.04 15.13 -1.31
C LEU A 37 -0.43 15.85 -0.11
N GLU A 38 0.70 16.53 -0.28
CA GLU A 38 1.30 17.32 0.80
C GLU A 38 0.37 18.46 1.27
N ARG A 39 -0.41 19.06 0.36
CA ARG A 39 -1.42 20.08 0.73
C ARG A 39 -2.60 19.45 1.45
N ASP A 40 -3.08 18.31 0.97
CA ASP A 40 -4.19 17.58 1.59
C ASP A 40 -3.81 17.12 3.01
N LEU A 41 -2.59 16.58 3.18
CA LEU A 41 -2.05 16.15 4.47
C LEU A 41 -1.94 17.30 5.46
N LYS A 42 -1.46 18.47 5.03
CA LYS A 42 -1.40 19.66 5.90
C LYS A 42 -2.78 20.13 6.33
N THR A 43 -3.75 20.08 5.43
CA THR A 43 -5.13 20.46 5.74
C THR A 43 -5.72 19.50 6.80
N LEU A 44 -5.62 18.20 6.57
CA LEU A 44 -6.06 17.17 7.51
C LEU A 44 -5.35 17.26 8.86
N GLU A 45 -4.04 17.53 8.85
CA GLU A 45 -3.25 17.72 10.06
C GLU A 45 -3.80 18.87 10.92
N GLN A 46 -4.06 20.03 10.33
CA GLN A 46 -4.62 21.17 11.04
C GLN A 46 -6.02 20.86 11.61
N GLU A 47 -6.86 20.19 10.83
CA GLU A 47 -8.19 19.79 11.27
C GLU A 47 -8.12 18.79 12.45
N ILE A 48 -7.19 17.84 12.41
CA ILE A 48 -6.97 16.90 13.51
C ILE A 48 -6.52 17.63 14.77
N TYR A 49 -5.61 18.60 14.65
CA TYR A 49 -5.17 19.41 15.79
C TYR A 49 -6.29 20.25 16.38
N GLN A 50 -7.18 20.80 15.54
CA GLN A 50 -8.37 21.51 16.00
C GLN A 50 -9.31 20.59 16.78
N CYS A 51 -9.56 19.37 16.28
CA CYS A 51 -10.39 18.39 17.00
C CYS A 51 -9.75 17.92 18.32
N ALA A 52 -8.41 17.79 18.36
CA ALA A 52 -7.69 17.35 19.54
C ALA A 52 -7.49 18.45 20.59
N GLY A 53 -7.50 19.73 20.17
CA GLY A 53 -7.16 20.87 21.02
C GLY A 53 -5.66 20.96 21.36
N SER A 54 -4.82 20.17 20.69
CA SER A 54 -3.37 20.12 20.90
C SER A 54 -2.65 19.63 19.64
N THR A 55 -1.37 19.99 19.53
CA THR A 55 -0.48 19.50 18.46
C THR A 55 0.30 18.28 18.94
N PHE A 56 0.42 17.27 18.10
CA PHE A 56 1.12 16.03 18.40
C PHE A 56 1.53 15.33 17.10
N ASN A 57 2.41 14.33 17.17
CA ASN A 57 2.76 13.53 16.00
C ASN A 57 1.64 12.53 15.68
N ILE A 58 0.82 12.84 14.67
CA ILE A 58 -0.32 12.00 14.20
C ILE A 58 0.16 10.63 13.69
N ALA A 59 1.37 10.56 13.13
CA ALA A 59 1.95 9.31 12.67
C ALA A 59 2.39 8.39 13.82
N SER A 60 2.58 8.92 15.04
CA SER A 60 2.96 8.15 16.22
C SER A 60 1.75 7.46 16.84
N PRO A 61 1.66 6.11 16.81
CA PRO A 61 0.54 5.38 17.40
C PRO A 61 0.39 5.62 18.91
N LYS A 62 1.52 5.87 19.60
CA LYS A 62 1.57 6.16 21.04
C LYS A 62 0.91 7.50 21.35
N GLN A 63 1.39 8.58 20.73
CA GLN A 63 0.85 9.92 20.99
C GLN A 63 -0.61 10.02 20.56
N LEU A 64 -0.97 9.46 19.40
CA LEU A 64 -2.36 9.40 18.98
C LEU A 64 -3.24 8.65 20.01
N GLY A 65 -2.75 7.52 20.53
CA GLY A 65 -3.48 6.75 21.53
C GLY A 65 -3.76 7.54 22.81
N GLU A 66 -2.77 8.28 23.30
CA GLU A 66 -2.89 9.16 24.47
C GLU A 66 -3.96 10.26 24.21
N ILE A 67 -3.92 10.92 23.05
CA ILE A 67 -4.91 11.93 22.67
C ILE A 67 -6.33 11.34 22.61
N LEU A 68 -6.51 10.24 21.88
CA LEU A 68 -7.85 9.67 21.65
C LEU A 68 -8.46 9.07 22.93
N PHE A 69 -7.66 8.43 23.78
CA PHE A 69 -8.20 7.61 24.87
C PHE A 69 -7.96 8.19 26.27
N GLU A 70 -6.95 9.03 26.47
CA GLU A 70 -6.71 9.67 27.78
C GLU A 70 -7.29 11.09 27.83
N GLN A 71 -7.02 11.89 26.79
CA GLN A 71 -7.49 13.28 26.73
C GLN A 71 -8.95 13.38 26.28
N LEU A 72 -9.28 12.81 25.11
CA LEU A 72 -10.63 12.88 24.54
C LEU A 72 -11.56 11.80 25.10
N LYS A 73 -11.02 10.75 25.72
CA LYS A 73 -11.76 9.64 26.35
C LYS A 73 -12.87 9.08 25.46
N LEU A 74 -12.56 8.84 24.18
CA LEU A 74 -13.55 8.41 23.18
C LEU A 74 -14.17 7.03 23.51
N VAL A 75 -13.51 6.22 24.34
CA VAL A 75 -13.96 4.88 24.73
C VAL A 75 -13.62 4.63 26.20
N ASP A 76 -14.56 4.06 26.96
CA ASP A 76 -14.36 3.74 28.38
C ASP A 76 -13.31 2.65 28.63
N LYS A 77 -13.20 1.68 27.74
CA LYS A 77 -12.29 0.54 27.82
C LYS A 77 -11.50 0.36 26.53
N PRO A 78 -10.50 1.21 26.26
CA PRO A 78 -9.69 1.12 25.06
C PRO A 78 -8.86 -0.16 25.05
N LYS A 79 -8.83 -0.86 23.91
CA LYS A 79 -7.95 -2.03 23.71
C LYS A 79 -6.49 -1.59 23.80
N LYS A 80 -5.64 -2.41 24.41
CA LYS A 80 -4.18 -2.21 24.46
C LYS A 80 -3.45 -3.33 23.71
N THR A 81 -2.30 -3.01 23.15
CA THR A 81 -1.40 -3.97 22.52
C THR A 81 -0.72 -4.83 23.59
N LYS A 82 -0.02 -5.89 23.16
CA LYS A 82 0.81 -6.73 24.05
C LYS A 82 1.87 -5.92 24.81
N THR A 83 2.28 -4.76 24.28
CA THR A 83 3.27 -3.85 24.89
C THR A 83 2.62 -2.81 25.82
N GLY A 84 1.30 -2.85 26.02
CA GLY A 84 0.57 -1.95 26.93
C GLY A 84 0.19 -0.59 26.32
N GLN A 85 0.54 -0.32 25.06
CA GLN A 85 0.12 0.90 24.35
C GLN A 85 -1.33 0.79 23.90
N TYR A 86 -2.04 1.92 23.75
CA TYR A 86 -3.39 1.88 23.18
C TYR A 86 -3.36 1.40 21.73
N ALA A 87 -4.29 0.51 21.39
CA ALA A 87 -4.42 -0.02 20.05
C ALA A 87 -5.06 1.03 19.14
N THR A 88 -4.28 1.59 18.22
CA THR A 88 -4.75 2.50 17.17
C THR A 88 -4.62 1.85 15.78
N SER A 89 -4.85 0.54 15.67
CA SER A 89 -4.84 -0.14 14.37
C SER A 89 -5.99 0.36 13.49
N GLU A 90 -5.86 0.19 12.17
CA GLU A 90 -6.91 0.55 11.20
C GLU A 90 -8.24 -0.13 11.55
N GLU A 91 -8.23 -1.39 11.98
CA GLU A 91 -9.42 -2.12 12.45
C GLU A 91 -10.10 -1.42 13.63
N VAL A 92 -9.35 -1.06 14.67
CA VAL A 92 -9.90 -0.42 15.87
C VAL A 92 -10.43 0.98 15.54
N LEU A 93 -9.67 1.76 14.79
CA LEU A 93 -10.06 3.11 14.41
C LEU A 93 -11.27 3.11 13.46
N SER A 94 -11.38 2.14 12.55
CA SER A 94 -12.51 2.04 11.61
C SER A 94 -13.84 1.84 12.33
N TYR A 95 -13.85 1.14 13.46
CA TYR A 95 -15.05 1.03 14.29
C TYR A 95 -15.45 2.39 14.89
N LEU A 96 -14.48 3.11 15.45
CA LEU A 96 -14.67 4.42 16.10
C LEU A 96 -14.93 5.57 15.13
N ALA A 97 -14.51 5.42 13.87
CA ALA A 97 -14.71 6.39 12.80
C ALA A 97 -16.19 6.68 12.51
N LYS A 98 -17.10 5.76 12.87
CA LYS A 98 -18.55 5.98 12.73
C LYS A 98 -19.04 7.13 13.60
N ASP A 99 -18.52 7.20 14.82
CA ASP A 99 -19.04 8.09 15.86
C ASP A 99 -18.15 9.33 16.08
N HIS A 100 -16.88 9.28 15.67
CA HIS A 100 -15.90 10.33 15.98
C HIS A 100 -15.23 10.89 14.72
N GLU A 101 -15.39 12.19 14.50
CA GLU A 101 -14.82 12.91 13.35
C GLU A 101 -13.29 12.87 13.34
N ILE A 102 -12.65 13.13 14.49
CA ILE A 102 -11.20 13.07 14.61
C ILE A 102 -10.64 11.73 14.13
N VAL A 103 -11.35 10.63 14.39
CA VAL A 103 -10.91 9.29 14.00
C VAL A 103 -11.01 9.09 12.49
N ARG A 104 -12.07 9.62 11.84
CA ARG A 104 -12.18 9.61 10.36
C ARG A 104 -11.01 10.34 9.72
N LYS A 105 -10.71 11.55 10.19
CA LYS A 105 -9.61 12.37 9.68
C LYS A 105 -8.25 11.69 9.88
N VAL A 106 -8.03 11.07 11.03
CA VAL A 106 -6.80 10.32 11.32
C VAL A 106 -6.63 9.12 10.39
N LEU A 107 -7.70 8.37 10.10
CA LEU A 107 -7.64 7.27 9.14
C LEU A 107 -7.29 7.76 7.74
N GLU A 108 -7.92 8.85 7.30
CA GLU A 108 -7.64 9.48 6.01
C GLU A 108 -6.19 9.97 5.92
N TYR A 109 -5.73 10.71 6.93
CA TYR A 109 -4.35 11.19 7.05
C TYR A 109 -3.35 10.03 6.94
N ARG A 110 -3.57 8.93 7.68
CA ARG A 110 -2.69 7.76 7.64
C ARG A 110 -2.71 7.07 6.28
N GLY A 111 -3.87 7.00 5.64
CA GLY A 111 -4.03 6.48 4.28
C GLY A 111 -3.19 7.27 3.27
N LEU A 112 -3.34 8.60 3.27
CA LEU A 112 -2.59 9.50 2.38
C LEU A 112 -1.10 9.53 2.70
N ALA A 113 -0.72 9.57 3.99
CA ALA A 113 0.67 9.59 4.40
C ALA A 113 1.40 8.30 4.00
N LYS A 114 0.73 7.14 4.15
CA LYS A 114 1.25 5.86 3.68
C LYS A 114 1.36 5.85 2.15
N LEU A 115 0.34 6.33 1.44
CA LEU A 115 0.35 6.40 -0.03
C LEU A 115 1.54 7.24 -0.53
N LYS A 116 1.76 8.40 0.10
CA LYS A 116 2.85 9.32 -0.21
C LYS A 116 4.22 8.68 0.05
N SER A 117 4.46 8.26 1.28
CA SER A 117 5.76 7.73 1.72
C SER A 117 6.14 6.39 1.07
N THR A 118 5.18 5.47 0.92
CA THR A 118 5.47 4.10 0.46
C THR A 118 5.57 4.02 -1.05
N TYR A 119 4.84 4.87 -1.78
CA TYR A 119 4.75 4.76 -3.24
C TYR A 119 5.17 6.03 -3.95
N ILE A 120 4.55 7.17 -3.66
CA ILE A 120 4.70 8.37 -4.49
C ILE A 120 6.12 8.95 -4.36
N ASP A 121 6.66 9.03 -3.16
CA ASP A 121 8.00 9.56 -2.91
C ASP A 121 9.08 8.47 -3.10
N ALA A 122 8.75 7.20 -2.82
CA ALA A 122 9.71 6.11 -2.84
C ALA A 122 9.94 5.50 -4.23
N LEU A 123 8.89 5.29 -5.05
CA LEU A 123 9.04 4.64 -6.36
C LEU A 123 9.98 5.38 -7.32
N PRO A 124 9.98 6.74 -7.40
CA PRO A 124 10.94 7.46 -8.24
C PRO A 124 12.40 7.17 -7.87
N THR A 125 12.70 6.88 -6.60
CA THR A 125 14.07 6.55 -6.17
C THR A 125 14.49 5.13 -6.54
N GLN A 126 13.55 4.30 -7.00
CA GLN A 126 13.78 2.90 -7.41
C GLN A 126 13.95 2.77 -8.93
N VAL A 127 13.89 3.87 -9.68
CA VAL A 127 14.11 3.86 -11.12
C VAL A 127 15.59 3.65 -11.41
N ASP A 128 15.93 2.60 -12.16
CA ASP A 128 17.29 2.37 -12.62
C ASP A 128 17.71 3.43 -13.64
N LYS A 129 18.91 3.99 -13.47
CA LYS A 129 19.41 5.10 -14.28
C LYS A 129 19.76 4.70 -15.71
N LYS A 130 20.05 3.42 -15.98
CA LYS A 130 20.43 2.93 -17.31
C LYS A 130 19.21 2.57 -18.13
N THR A 131 18.21 1.91 -17.52
CA THR A 131 17.01 1.45 -18.22
C THR A 131 15.85 2.46 -18.17
N ASN A 132 15.89 3.40 -17.21
CA ASN A 132 14.81 4.32 -16.86
C ASN A 132 13.50 3.58 -16.49
N ARG A 133 13.64 2.42 -15.84
CA ARG A 133 12.54 1.53 -15.43
C ARG A 133 12.74 1.05 -14.00
N ILE A 134 11.65 0.61 -13.37
CA ILE A 134 11.70 -0.09 -12.08
C ILE A 134 11.82 -1.58 -12.36
N HIS A 135 12.73 -2.23 -11.64
CA HIS A 135 12.95 -3.67 -11.69
C HIS A 135 12.60 -4.23 -10.30
N THR A 136 11.55 -5.05 -10.21
CA THR A 136 11.23 -5.79 -8.99
C THR A 136 11.93 -7.14 -9.03
N GLU A 137 12.19 -7.70 -7.85
CA GLU A 137 12.61 -9.09 -7.68
C GLU A 137 11.38 -9.95 -7.35
N TYR A 138 11.19 -11.07 -8.05
CA TYR A 138 10.14 -12.06 -7.81
C TYR A 138 10.70 -13.26 -7.07
N MET A 139 10.36 -13.37 -5.79
CA MET A 139 10.81 -14.48 -4.93
C MET A 139 9.83 -15.65 -5.00
N GLN A 140 10.34 -16.80 -5.46
CA GLN A 140 9.56 -18.03 -5.68
C GLN A 140 9.40 -18.88 -4.41
N ALA A 141 10.38 -18.87 -3.50
CA ALA A 141 10.47 -19.80 -2.36
C ALA A 141 10.18 -19.17 -0.98
N VAL A 142 9.42 -18.07 -0.92
CA VAL A 142 9.18 -17.33 0.34
C VAL A 142 7.82 -17.64 0.98
N ALA A 143 6.74 -17.68 0.19
CA ALA A 143 5.41 -17.88 0.74
C ALA A 143 5.11 -19.38 0.94
N ALA A 144 4.63 -19.75 2.14
CA ALA A 144 4.23 -21.12 2.46
C ALA A 144 3.12 -21.68 1.56
N THR A 145 2.36 -20.81 0.88
CA THR A 145 1.26 -21.18 -0.01
C THR A 145 1.68 -21.40 -1.46
N GLY A 146 2.97 -21.27 -1.79
CA GLY A 146 3.46 -21.32 -3.18
C GLY A 146 3.17 -20.07 -4.02
N ARG A 147 2.78 -18.95 -3.38
CA ARG A 147 2.61 -17.65 -4.07
C ARG A 147 3.97 -16.99 -4.29
N LEU A 148 4.14 -16.32 -5.43
CA LEU A 148 5.25 -15.40 -5.63
C LEU A 148 5.14 -14.20 -4.69
N SER A 149 6.28 -13.69 -4.24
CA SER A 149 6.37 -12.38 -3.57
C SER A 149 7.25 -11.43 -4.35
N SER A 150 6.98 -10.13 -4.29
CA SER A 150 7.73 -9.08 -5.00
C SER A 150 8.44 -8.17 -4.00
N ASN A 151 9.73 -7.91 -4.23
CA ASN A 151 10.59 -7.06 -3.40
C ASN A 151 11.44 -6.11 -4.26
N ASN A 152 12.00 -5.08 -3.61
CA ASN A 152 13.01 -4.18 -4.19
C ASN A 152 12.65 -3.51 -5.53
N PRO A 153 11.49 -2.82 -5.68
CA PRO A 153 10.41 -2.60 -4.71
C PRO A 153 9.24 -3.59 -4.86
N ASN A 154 8.37 -3.69 -3.85
CA ASN A 154 7.18 -4.52 -3.93
C ASN A 154 6.11 -3.91 -4.86
N LEU A 155 5.98 -4.47 -6.06
CA LEU A 155 5.02 -4.07 -7.09
C LEU A 155 3.71 -4.88 -7.06
N GLN A 156 3.60 -5.91 -6.21
CA GLN A 156 2.34 -6.64 -6.01
C GLN A 156 1.34 -5.84 -5.17
N ASN A 157 1.83 -4.99 -4.27
CA ASN A 157 1.01 -4.21 -3.35
C ASN A 157 0.70 -2.79 -3.84
N ILE A 158 0.72 -2.53 -5.15
CA ILE A 158 0.37 -1.21 -5.69
C ILE A 158 -1.14 -0.95 -5.50
N PRO A 159 -1.52 0.16 -4.82
CA PRO A 159 -2.89 0.41 -4.41
C PRO A 159 -3.83 0.59 -5.61
N ILE A 160 -5.09 0.17 -5.43
CA ILE A 160 -6.13 0.23 -6.47
C ILE A 160 -7.54 0.58 -5.93
N ARG A 161 -7.77 0.42 -4.63
CA ARG A 161 -9.12 0.53 -4.05
C ARG A 161 -9.64 1.96 -3.94
N THR A 162 -8.76 2.93 -3.70
CA THR A 162 -9.11 4.35 -3.54
C THR A 162 -8.84 5.12 -4.82
N GLU A 163 -9.45 6.29 -4.98
CA GLU A 163 -9.17 7.19 -6.10
C GLU A 163 -7.68 7.58 -6.15
N ARG A 164 -7.14 8.12 -5.05
CA ARG A 164 -5.71 8.43 -4.94
C ARG A 164 -4.81 7.21 -5.19
N GLY A 165 -5.22 6.02 -4.74
CA GLY A 165 -4.51 4.77 -5.04
C GLY A 165 -4.48 4.45 -6.54
N ARG A 166 -5.61 4.65 -7.24
CA ARG A 166 -5.70 4.50 -8.69
C ARG A 166 -4.79 5.50 -9.40
N GLU A 167 -4.64 6.72 -8.88
CA GLU A 167 -3.69 7.70 -9.44
C GLU A 167 -2.25 7.19 -9.39
N VAL A 168 -1.80 6.62 -8.28
CA VAL A 168 -0.47 5.99 -8.21
C VAL A 168 -0.29 4.92 -9.28
N ARG A 169 -1.32 4.11 -9.54
CA ARG A 169 -1.26 3.09 -10.60
C ARG A 169 -1.16 3.69 -12.01
N LYS A 170 -1.75 4.88 -12.27
CA LYS A 170 -1.61 5.59 -13.55
C LYS A 170 -0.17 6.04 -13.84
N ALA A 171 0.69 6.11 -12.82
CA ALA A 171 2.10 6.42 -13.02
C ALA A 171 2.86 5.29 -13.73
N PHE A 172 2.36 4.05 -13.69
CA PHE A 172 2.95 2.94 -14.43
C PHE A 172 2.47 3.02 -15.89
N VAL A 173 3.43 3.18 -16.80
CA VAL A 173 3.16 3.48 -18.21
C VAL A 173 3.85 2.45 -19.13
N PRO A 174 3.39 2.30 -20.38
CA PRO A 174 4.09 1.49 -21.36
C PRO A 174 5.54 1.95 -21.57
N LYS A 175 6.37 1.08 -22.16
CA LYS A 175 7.77 1.38 -22.44
C LYS A 175 7.95 2.59 -23.36
N ASN A 176 7.07 2.74 -24.34
CA ASN A 176 6.97 3.88 -25.26
C ASN A 176 5.62 3.83 -25.99
N ASP A 177 5.38 4.77 -26.90
CA ASP A 177 4.12 4.96 -27.63
C ASP A 177 3.73 3.81 -28.58
N GLN A 178 4.64 2.87 -28.86
CA GLN A 178 4.36 1.68 -29.68
C GLN A 178 3.84 0.49 -28.85
N TYR A 179 3.81 0.62 -27.52
CA TYR A 179 3.40 -0.45 -26.61
C TYR A 179 2.17 -0.03 -25.82
N GLU A 180 1.37 -1.02 -25.45
CA GLU A 180 0.26 -0.88 -24.51
C GLU A 180 0.47 -1.81 -23.31
N LEU A 181 -0.08 -1.43 -22.16
CA LEU A 181 -0.12 -2.31 -20.99
C LEU A 181 -1.42 -3.12 -21.00
N MET A 182 -1.29 -4.44 -21.09
CA MET A 182 -2.41 -5.37 -20.93
C MET A 182 -2.44 -5.91 -19.50
N SER A 183 -3.61 -5.83 -18.86
CA SER A 183 -3.86 -6.41 -17.54
C SER A 183 -4.89 -7.51 -17.65
N ALA A 184 -4.58 -8.69 -17.12
CA ALA A 184 -5.50 -9.82 -17.03
C ALA A 184 -5.59 -10.28 -15.57
N ASP A 185 -6.82 -10.49 -15.09
CA ASP A 185 -7.10 -10.95 -13.72
C ASP A 185 -8.15 -12.06 -13.79
N TYR A 186 -7.94 -13.15 -13.06
CA TYR A 186 -8.86 -14.27 -13.02
C TYR A 186 -10.10 -13.92 -12.20
N SER A 187 -11.26 -13.92 -12.86
CA SER A 187 -12.54 -13.67 -12.20
C SER A 187 -12.81 -14.72 -11.11
N GLN A 188 -12.77 -14.28 -9.84
CA GLN A 188 -13.13 -15.08 -8.66
C GLN A 188 -12.32 -16.38 -8.53
N ILE A 189 -11.02 -16.35 -8.83
CA ILE A 189 -10.19 -17.56 -8.87
C ILE A 189 -10.25 -18.41 -7.60
N GLU A 190 -10.22 -17.79 -6.42
CA GLU A 190 -10.26 -18.53 -5.15
C GLU A 190 -11.61 -19.25 -4.95
N LEU A 191 -12.73 -18.62 -5.30
CA LEU A 191 -14.06 -19.25 -5.22
C LEU A 191 -14.19 -20.41 -6.21
N ARG A 192 -13.63 -20.27 -7.41
CA ARG A 192 -13.63 -21.34 -8.42
C ARG A 192 -12.81 -22.54 -7.98
N ILE A 193 -11.63 -22.31 -7.39
CA ILE A 193 -10.79 -23.37 -6.84
C ILE A 193 -11.52 -24.09 -5.71
N ILE A 194 -12.14 -23.36 -4.77
CA ILE A 194 -12.91 -23.97 -3.67
C ILE A 194 -14.05 -24.84 -4.21
N ALA A 195 -14.81 -24.34 -5.19
CA ALA A 195 -15.88 -25.10 -5.81
C ALA A 195 -15.36 -26.41 -6.41
N ALA A 196 -14.26 -26.37 -7.18
CA ALA A 196 -13.66 -27.55 -7.79
C ALA A 196 -13.06 -28.54 -6.76
N LEU A 197 -12.56 -28.05 -5.62
CA LEU A 197 -12.05 -28.91 -4.54
C LEU A 197 -13.15 -29.51 -3.66
N SER A 198 -14.37 -28.97 -3.72
CA SER A 198 -15.52 -29.45 -2.93
C SER A 198 -16.34 -30.54 -3.61
N GLU A 199 -16.05 -30.83 -4.87
CA GLU A 199 -16.51 -32.03 -5.60
C GLU A 199 -15.69 -33.26 -5.20
#